data_AF-A0A942EHS5-F1
#
_entry.id   AF-A0A942EHS5-F1
#
_cell.length_a   1.000
_cell.length_b   1.000
_cell.length_c   1.000
_cell.angle_alpha   90.00
_cell.angle_beta   90.00
_cell.angle_gamma   90.00
#
_symmetry.space_group_name_H-M   'P 1'
#
loop_
_entity.id
_entity.type
_entity.pdbx_description
1 polymer ?
#
loop_
_entity_poly.entity_id
_entity_poly.type
_entity_poly.pdbx_seq_one_letter_code
_entity_poly.pdbx_strand_id
1 'polypeptide(L)'
;GRSRVVNLLDKNTLSKIQLDTKAPTDRVFDLLPKSINVHGYRRQFAQALFQRLAGAAYGNVGLDKNIVRRALAQVSQELGHGSGRLSLVRNYYLK
;
A
#
# COMPACT_ATOMS: atom_id res chain seq x y z
N GLY A 1 17.56 4.40 -16.73
CA GLY A 1 16.48 4.43 -15.72
C GLY A 1 16.78 3.38 -14.67
N ARG A 2 16.80 3.75 -13.38
CA ARG A 2 17.08 2.79 -12.30
C ARG A 2 15.76 2.16 -11.84
N SER A 3 15.54 0.90 -12.23
CA SER A 3 14.43 0.09 -11.72
C SER A 3 14.58 -0.08 -10.21
N ARG A 4 13.64 0.47 -9.44
CA ARG A 4 13.54 0.22 -8.00
C ARG A 4 12.78 -1.09 -7.81
N VAL A 5 13.45 -2.08 -7.21
CA VAL A 5 12.79 -3.27 -6.65
C VAL A 5 11.98 -2.78 -5.44
N VAL A 6 10.66 -2.79 -5.57
CA VAL A 6 9.77 -2.48 -4.45
C VAL A 6 9.53 -3.81 -3.73
N ASN A 7 10.02 -3.92 -2.49
CA ASN A 7 9.68 -5.02 -1.58
C ASN A 7 8.23 -4.85 -1.12
N LEU A 8 7.29 -5.11 -2.02
CA LEU A 8 5.93 -5.45 -1.64
C LEU A 8 6.01 -6.90 -1.20
N LEU A 9 5.71 -7.20 0.07
CA LEU A 9 4.75 -8.23 0.48
C LEU A 9 4.90 -8.51 1.99
N ASP A 10 3.81 -8.24 2.71
CA ASP A 10 3.56 -8.81 4.04
C ASP A 10 3.57 -10.34 3.93
N LYS A 11 4.23 -11.02 4.89
CA LYS A 11 4.36 -12.49 4.93
C LYS A 11 3.01 -13.23 4.85
N ASN A 12 1.92 -12.56 5.21
CA ASN A 12 0.57 -13.13 5.23
C ASN A 12 -0.14 -13.14 3.86
N THR A 13 0.29 -12.32 2.90
CA THR A 13 -0.30 -12.32 1.55
C THR A 13 0.32 -13.41 0.69
N LEU A 14 1.61 -13.73 0.94
CA LEU A 14 2.34 -14.81 0.26
C LEU A 14 1.88 -16.20 0.68
N SER A 15 1.44 -16.41 1.92
CA SER A 15 1.01 -17.73 2.40
C SER A 15 -0.29 -18.25 1.78
N LYS A 16 -1.06 -17.39 1.08
CA LYS A 16 -2.22 -17.82 0.26
C LYS A 16 -1.86 -18.12 -1.19
N ILE A 17 -0.68 -17.73 -1.65
CA ILE A 17 -0.15 -18.12 -2.96
C ILE A 17 0.76 -19.31 -2.68
N GLN A 18 0.18 -20.51 -2.61
CA GLN A 18 0.96 -21.72 -2.82
C GLN A 18 1.46 -21.66 -4.27
N LEU A 19 2.64 -21.07 -4.43
CA LEU A 19 3.43 -21.16 -5.64
C LEU A 19 3.77 -22.64 -5.80
N ASP A 20 2.91 -23.37 -6.51
CA ASP A 20 3.21 -24.69 -7.02
C ASP A 20 4.30 -24.50 -8.10
N THR A 21 5.53 -24.31 -7.63
CA THR A 21 6.71 -24.10 -8.46
C THR A 21 7.02 -25.39 -9.20
N LYS A 22 6.27 -25.69 -10.26
CA LYS A 22 6.63 -26.71 -11.25
C LYS A 22 7.36 -26.14 -12.46
N ALA A 23 7.45 -24.81 -12.62
CA ALA A 23 8.26 -24.22 -13.67
C ALA A 23 8.83 -22.84 -13.26
N PRO A 24 10.16 -22.60 -13.40
CA PRO A 24 10.80 -21.33 -13.05
C PRO A 24 10.55 -20.20 -14.08
N THR A 25 9.56 -20.34 -14.95
CA THR A 25 9.30 -19.44 -16.10
C THR A 25 7.94 -18.76 -16.08
N ASP A 26 7.04 -19.16 -15.20
CA ASP A 26 5.70 -18.56 -15.17
C ASP A 26 5.80 -17.14 -14.61
N ARG A 27 5.36 -16.16 -15.41
CA ARG A 27 5.38 -14.77 -14.97
C ARG A 27 4.45 -14.67 -13.79
N VAL A 28 4.91 -14.10 -12.68
CA VAL A 28 4.11 -13.93 -11.45
C VAL A 28 2.76 -13.26 -11.71
N PHE A 29 2.67 -12.45 -12.78
CA PHE A 29 1.44 -11.78 -13.21
C PHE A 29 0.43 -12.69 -13.93
N ASP A 30 0.84 -13.86 -14.43
CA ASP A 30 -0.06 -14.84 -15.06
C ASP A 30 -0.89 -15.61 -14.01
N LEU A 31 -0.41 -15.63 -12.75
CA LEU A 31 -1.11 -16.20 -11.59
C LEU A 31 -2.11 -15.22 -10.96
N LEU A 32 -2.10 -13.97 -11.38
CA LEU A 32 -3.00 -12.94 -10.86
C LEU A 32 -4.36 -13.02 -11.57
N PRO A 33 -5.49 -12.92 -10.85
CA PRO A 33 -6.80 -12.83 -11.48
C PRO A 33 -6.84 -11.71 -12.54
N LYS A 34 -7.38 -12.03 -13.73
CA LYS A 34 -7.48 -11.10 -14.87
C LYS A 34 -8.19 -9.79 -14.56
N SER A 35 -9.01 -9.76 -13.50
CA SER A 35 -9.79 -8.61 -13.05
C SER A 35 -9.40 -8.13 -11.64
N ILE A 36 -8.11 -8.04 -11.33
CA ILE A 36 -7.67 -7.43 -10.07
C ILE A 36 -7.97 -5.93 -10.07
N ASN A 37 -8.77 -5.51 -9.08
CA ASN A 37 -8.97 -4.10 -8.80
C ASN A 37 -7.75 -3.51 -8.07
N VAL A 38 -6.70 -3.22 -8.83
CA VAL A 38 -5.44 -2.65 -8.33
C VAL A 38 -5.68 -1.36 -7.54
N HIS A 39 -6.61 -0.52 -8.00
CA HIS A 39 -6.95 0.72 -7.31
C HIS A 39 -7.63 0.48 -5.96
N GLY A 40 -8.54 -0.51 -5.90
CA GLY A 40 -9.17 -0.94 -4.65
C GLY A 40 -8.15 -1.44 -3.63
N TYR A 41 -7.22 -2.29 -4.07
CA TYR A 41 -6.15 -2.80 -3.22
C TYR A 41 -5.24 -1.67 -2.71
N ARG A 42 -4.84 -0.74 -3.57
CA ARG A 42 -4.02 0.41 -3.17
C ARG A 42 -4.73 1.30 -2.13
N ARG A 43 -6.05 1.48 -2.23
CA ARG A 43 -6.83 2.22 -1.22
C ARG A 43 -6.87 1.50 0.13
N GLN A 44 -7.17 0.20 0.12
CA GLN A 44 -7.18 -0.61 1.34
C GLN A 44 -5.81 -0.61 2.04
N PHE A 45 -4.74 -0.79 1.27
CA PHE A 45 -3.37 -0.70 1.78
C PHE A 45 -3.07 0.68 2.39
N ALA A 46 -3.38 1.75 1.67
CA ALA A 46 -3.17 3.11 2.15
C ALA A 46 -3.90 3.38 3.47
N GLN A 47 -5.16 2.94 3.57
CA GLN A 47 -5.98 3.12 4.76
C GLN A 47 -5.44 2.36 5.96
N ALA A 48 -5.08 1.07 5.78
CA ALA A 48 -4.51 0.25 6.85
C ALA A 48 -3.16 0.80 7.33
N LEU A 49 -2.28 1.17 6.39
CA LEU A 49 -0.98 1.76 6.72
C LEU A 49 -1.14 3.09 7.45
N PHE A 50 -2.03 3.95 6.95
CA PHE A 50 -2.27 5.24 7.55
C PHE A 50 -2.84 5.11 8.98
N GLN A 51 -3.80 4.21 9.22
CA GLN A 51 -4.31 3.92 10.56
C GLN A 51 -3.23 3.38 11.50
N ARG A 52 -2.35 2.51 11.01
CA ARG A 52 -1.21 1.99 11.79
C ARG A 52 -0.25 3.11 12.21
N LEU A 53 0.03 4.06 11.32
CA LEU A 53 0.99 5.14 11.55
C LEU A 53 0.40 6.31 12.35
N ALA A 54 -0.86 6.65 12.10
CA ALA A 54 -1.58 7.68 12.85
C ALA A 54 -2.06 7.17 14.22
N GLY A 55 -2.12 5.85 14.41
CA GLY A 55 -2.68 5.23 15.60
C GLY A 55 -4.19 4.98 15.47
N ALA A 56 -4.69 4.03 16.26
CA ALA A 56 -6.09 3.58 16.24
C ALA A 56 -7.13 4.70 16.50
N ALA A 57 -6.69 5.85 17.00
CA ALA A 57 -7.52 7.01 17.29
C ALA A 57 -7.91 7.85 16.06
N TYR A 58 -7.56 7.46 14.83
CA TYR A 58 -7.94 8.25 13.63
C TYR A 58 -9.46 8.40 13.42
N GLY A 59 -10.29 7.64 14.15
CA GLY A 59 -11.74 7.83 14.19
C GLY A 59 -12.27 8.68 15.35
N ASN A 60 -11.49 8.92 16.41
CA ASN A 60 -11.96 9.53 17.66
C ASN A 60 -10.91 10.50 18.22
N VAL A 61 -11.21 11.80 18.13
CA VAL A 61 -10.49 12.92 18.77
C VAL A 61 -9.27 13.44 17.99
N GLY A 62 -9.17 14.77 17.92
CA GLY A 62 -8.29 15.52 17.03
C GLY A 62 -6.82 15.10 17.11
N LEU A 63 -6.38 14.40 16.06
CA LEU A 63 -5.00 14.01 15.90
C LEU A 63 -4.07 15.19 15.65
N ASP A 64 -2.88 15.13 16.24
CA ASP A 64 -1.82 16.09 15.99
C ASP A 64 -1.52 16.16 14.48
N LYS A 65 -1.59 17.38 13.94
CA LYS A 65 -1.34 17.68 12.52
C LYS A 65 0.03 17.17 12.05
N ASN A 66 1.04 17.15 12.92
CA ASN A 66 2.37 16.64 12.63
C ASN A 66 2.41 15.11 12.50
N ILE A 67 1.60 14.39 13.29
CA ILE A 67 1.46 12.94 13.18
C ILE A 67 0.75 12.61 11.87
N VAL A 68 -0.36 13.27 11.56
CA VAL A 68 -1.11 13.10 10.31
C VAL A 68 -0.22 13.38 9.10
N ARG A 69 0.54 14.48 9.12
CA ARG A 69 1.43 14.86 8.01
C ARG A 69 2.52 13.82 7.78
N ARG A 70 3.15 13.30 8.85
CA ARG A 70 4.18 12.25 8.75
C ARG A 70 3.59 10.94 8.22
N ALA A 71 2.42 10.53 8.73
CA ALA A 71 1.73 9.34 8.25
C ALA A 71 1.37 9.45 6.76
N LEU A 72 0.82 10.59 6.31
CA LEU A 72 0.54 10.83 4.89
C LEU A 72 1.81 10.77 4.02
N ALA A 73 2.92 11.34 4.50
CA ALA A 73 4.18 11.35 3.75
C ALA A 73 4.73 9.94 3.55
N GLN A 74 4.66 9.11 4.59
CA GLN A 74 5.10 7.72 4.54
C GLN A 74 4.18 6.88 3.64
N VAL A 75 2.86 7.03 3.73
CA VAL A 75 1.91 6.37 2.82
C VAL A 75 2.17 6.76 1.36
N SER A 76 2.45 8.05 1.10
CA SER A 76 2.77 8.54 -0.25
C SER A 76 4.07 7.93 -0.80
N GLN A 77 5.07 7.74 0.06
CA GLN A 77 6.32 7.09 -0.29
C GLN A 77 6.12 5.61 -0.61
N GLU A 78 5.37 4.87 0.21
CA GLU A 78 5.09 3.43 0.01
C GLU A 78 4.24 3.18 -1.26
N LEU A 79 3.33 4.10 -1.59
CA LEU A 79 2.56 4.04 -2.85
C LEU A 79 3.38 4.42 -4.09
N GLY A 80 4.63 4.89 -3.92
CA GLY A 80 5.52 5.29 -5.00
C GLY A 80 5.27 6.70 -5.56
N HIS A 81 4.45 7.52 -4.90
CA HIS A 81 4.15 8.90 -5.35
C HIS A 81 5.16 9.94 -4.88
N GLY A 82 6.06 9.56 -3.97
CA GLY A 82 7.04 10.45 -3.33
C GLY A 82 6.44 11.27 -2.17
N SER A 83 7.26 11.79 -1.27
CA SER A 83 6.83 12.41 -0.01
C SER A 83 6.04 13.73 -0.16
N GLY A 84 6.08 14.38 -1.33
CA GLY A 84 5.42 15.67 -1.58
C GLY A 84 3.95 15.59 -2.02
N ARG A 85 3.44 14.42 -2.39
CA ARG A 85 2.07 14.26 -2.96
C ARG A 85 1.02 13.90 -1.91
N LEU A 86 1.05 14.59 -0.77
CA LEU A 86 0.18 14.33 0.38
C LEU A 86 -1.32 14.52 0.06
N SER A 87 -1.65 15.52 -0.78
CA SER A 87 -3.02 15.81 -1.20
C SER A 87 -3.62 14.68 -2.04
N LEU A 88 -2.80 14.02 -2.87
CA LEU A 88 -3.22 12.87 -3.66
C LEU A 88 -3.62 11.71 -2.75
N VAL A 89 -2.77 11.37 -1.77
CA VAL A 89 -3.04 10.31 -0.80
C VAL A 89 -4.32 10.60 -0.01
N ARG A 90 -4.45 11.81 0.52
CA ARG A 90 -5.62 12.21 1.29
C ARG A 90 -6.91 12.13 0.47
N ASN A 91 -6.91 12.69 -0.74
CA ASN A 91 -8.14 12.86 -1.51
C ASN A 91 -8.57 11.61 -2.29
N TYR A 92 -7.62 10.76 -2.69
CA TYR A 92 -7.91 9.59 -3.54
C TYR A 92 -7.83 8.26 -2.80
N TYR A 93 -7.04 8.17 -1.72
CA TYR A 93 -6.76 6.90 -1.06
C TYR A 93 -7.34 6.79 0.35
N LEU A 94 -7.57 7.90 1.05
CA LEU A 94 -8.02 7.93 2.45
C LEU A 94 -9.40 8.57 2.61
N LYS A 95 -10.31 8.35 1.66
CA LYS A 95 -11.70 8.80 1.77
C LYS A 95 -12.46 8.04 2.85
#